data_AF-A0ABD1PXH9-F1
#
_entry.id   AF-A0ABD1PXH9-F1
#
_cell.length_a   1.000
_cell.length_b   1.000
_cell.length_c   1.000
_cell.angle_alpha   90.00
_cell.angle_beta   90.00
_cell.angle_gamma   90.00
#
_symmetry.space_group_name_H-M   'P 1'
#
loop_
_entity.id
_entity.type
_entity.pdbx_description
1 polymer ?
#
loop_
_entity_poly.entity_id
_entity_poly.type
_entity_poly.pdbx_seq_one_letter_code
_entity_poly.pdbx_strand_id
1 'polypeptide(L)'
;MDLFLHFQGFLMKKLSSRMQLEGEAKPRLPVTRLAASYINFYIANGAIIARQFGDQKWDDEAVRTLSLAFPDREIERVEGAREIALGGGNIHCITQQQSAA
;
A
#
# COMPACT_ATOMS: atom_id res chain seq x y z
N MET A 1 -10.05 13.15 -3.62
CA MET A 1 -9.03 12.26 -3.03
C MET A 1 -8.27 11.47 -4.10
N ASP A 2 -8.88 11.23 -5.27
CA ASP A 2 -8.25 10.62 -6.45
C ASP A 2 -6.91 11.21 -6.88
N LEU A 3 -6.76 12.54 -6.83
CA LEU A 3 -5.55 13.20 -7.35
C LEU A 3 -4.32 12.88 -6.51
N PHE A 4 -4.44 12.70 -5.19
CA PHE A 4 -3.31 12.44 -4.31
C PHE A 4 -2.81 10.99 -4.42
N LEU A 5 -3.73 10.02 -4.54
CA LEU A 5 -3.41 8.62 -4.79
C LEU A 5 -2.84 8.40 -6.20
N HIS A 6 -3.41 9.04 -7.22
CA HIS A 6 -2.83 9.05 -8.57
C HIS A 6 -1.46 9.72 -8.59
N PHE A 7 -1.25 10.80 -7.83
CA PHE A 7 0.04 11.47 -7.73
C PHE A 7 1.08 10.60 -7.03
N GLN A 8 0.73 9.91 -5.94
CA GLN A 8 1.64 8.96 -5.29
C GLN A 8 1.91 7.73 -6.18
N GLY A 9 0.92 7.20 -6.89
CA GLY A 9 1.12 6.14 -7.88
C GLY A 9 2.00 6.55 -9.07
N PHE A 10 1.85 7.78 -9.56
CA PHE A 10 2.69 8.37 -10.61
C PHE A 10 4.12 8.62 -10.12
N LEU A 11 4.27 9.20 -8.92
CA LEU A 11 5.56 9.42 -8.28
C LEU A 11 6.30 8.10 -8.07
N MET A 12 5.58 7.02 -7.73
CA MET A 12 6.15 5.68 -7.57
C MET A 12 6.68 5.12 -8.90
N LYS A 13 5.92 5.21 -9.99
CA LYS A 13 6.42 4.83 -11.32
C LYS A 13 7.69 5.61 -11.68
N LYS A 14 7.73 6.90 -11.34
CA LYS A 14 8.87 7.78 -11.61
C LYS A 14 10.09 7.52 -10.71
N LEU A 15 9.87 7.13 -9.45
CA LEU A 15 10.91 6.72 -8.51
C LEU A 15 11.52 5.37 -8.90
N SER A 16 10.66 4.40 -9.22
CA SER A 16 11.09 3.08 -9.70
C SER A 16 11.92 3.19 -10.97
N SER A 17 11.53 4.03 -11.94
CA SER A 17 12.28 4.24 -13.19
C SER A 17 13.62 4.97 -13.00
N ARG A 18 13.86 5.58 -11.83
CA ARG A 18 15.10 6.30 -11.49
C ARG A 18 15.99 5.57 -10.50
N MET A 19 15.58 4.38 -10.04
CA MET A 19 16.34 3.62 -9.08
C MET A 19 17.56 3.00 -9.79
N GLN A 20 18.74 3.55 -9.54
CA GLN A 20 20.00 2.98 -10.01
C GLN A 20 20.28 1.69 -9.24
N LEU A 21 20.44 0.58 -9.95
CA LEU A 21 20.80 -0.73 -9.38
C LEU A 21 22.29 -0.80 -9.05
N GLU A 22 22.83 0.23 -8.40
CA GLU A 22 24.23 0.25 -7.93
C GLU A 22 24.23 0.18 -6.40
N GLY A 23 24.52 -1.01 -5.86
CA GLY A 23 24.66 -1.21 -4.41
C GLY A 23 24.63 -2.68 -3.99
N GLU A 24 25.17 -2.97 -2.81
CA GLU A 24 25.26 -4.30 -2.18
C GLU A 24 23.89 -4.85 -1.69
N ALA A 25 22.80 -4.44 -2.34
CA ALA A 25 21.46 -4.88 -1.98
C ALA A 25 21.33 -6.40 -2.17
N LYS A 26 20.86 -7.10 -1.14
CA LYS A 26 20.64 -8.55 -1.23
C LYS A 26 19.51 -8.83 -2.23
N PRO A 27 19.73 -9.69 -3.24
CA PRO A 27 18.69 -10.02 -4.20
C PRO A 27 17.53 -10.75 -3.51
N ARG A 28 16.30 -10.41 -3.92
CA ARG A 28 15.09 -11.10 -3.46
C ARG A 28 14.82 -12.29 -4.38
N LEU A 29 14.80 -13.49 -3.82
CA LEU A 29 14.49 -14.71 -4.57
C LEU A 29 12.96 -14.85 -4.73
N PRO A 30 12.46 -15.44 -5.83
CA PRO A 30 11.02 -15.62 -6.04
C PRO A 30 10.28 -16.36 -4.91
N VAL A 31 10.98 -17.23 -4.18
CA VAL A 31 10.46 -18.01 -3.04
C VAL A 31 10.53 -17.27 -1.70
N THR A 32 11.13 -16.08 -1.66
CA THR A 32 11.26 -15.31 -0.43
C THR A 32 9.90 -14.77 -0.01
N ARG A 33 9.48 -15.11 1.21
CA ARG A 33 8.20 -14.66 1.79
C ARG A 33 8.05 -13.15 1.71
N LEU A 34 6.86 -12.69 1.33
CA LEU A 34 6.49 -11.28 1.41
C LEU A 34 6.06 -10.96 2.84
N ALA A 35 6.49 -9.80 3.35
CA ALA A 35 5.97 -9.22 4.58
C ALA A 35 4.58 -8.59 4.33
N ALA A 36 3.65 -9.39 3.83
CA ALA A 36 2.30 -8.99 3.50
C ALA A 36 1.45 -8.90 4.78
N SER A 37 0.91 -7.71 5.05
CA SER A 37 -0.03 -7.48 6.16
C SER A 37 -1.06 -6.43 5.77
N TYR A 38 -2.33 -6.71 6.09
CA TYR A 38 -3.45 -5.77 5.93
C TYR A 38 -3.40 -4.63 6.95
N ILE A 39 -2.65 -4.74 8.04
CA ILE A 39 -2.49 -3.67 9.04
C ILE A 39 -1.76 -2.44 8.46
N ASN A 40 -0.98 -2.63 7.38
CA ASN A 40 -0.20 -1.57 6.77
C ASN A 40 -1.05 -0.70 5.80
N PHE A 41 -2.23 -0.28 6.26
CA PHE A 41 -3.12 0.63 5.56
C PHE A 41 -2.82 2.11 5.91
N TYR A 42 -3.32 3.03 5.10
CA TYR A 42 -3.24 4.47 5.39
C TYR A 42 -4.60 5.04 5.76
N ILE A 43 -4.66 5.87 6.80
CA ILE A 43 -5.88 6.58 7.21
C ILE A 43 -5.87 7.96 6.54
N ALA A 44 -6.72 8.13 5.53
CA ALA A 44 -6.95 9.41 4.87
C ALA A 44 -8.16 10.13 5.49
N ASN A 45 -8.42 11.39 5.13
CA ASN A 45 -9.62 12.09 5.58
C ASN A 45 -10.89 11.42 5.02
N GLY A 46 -11.65 10.75 5.87
CA GLY A 46 -12.89 10.05 5.46
C GLY A 46 -12.69 8.68 4.81
N ALA A 47 -11.46 8.19 4.66
CA ALA A 47 -11.20 6.91 4.02
C ALA A 47 -10.05 6.11 4.66
N ILE A 48 -10.04 4.81 4.44
CA ILE A 48 -8.93 3.89 4.73
C ILE A 48 -8.44 3.33 3.39
N ILE A 49 -7.18 3.56 3.07
CA ILE A 49 -6.55 3.03 1.86
C ILE A 49 -5.89 1.71 2.20
N ALA A 50 -6.50 0.61 1.76
CA ALA A 50 -6.06 -0.75 2.04
C ALA A 50 -5.61 -1.45 0.76
N ARG A 51 -4.47 -2.13 0.84
CA ARG A 51 -3.97 -2.95 -0.26
C ARG A 51 -4.79 -4.22 -0.41
N GLN A 52 -4.94 -4.69 -1.65
CA GLN A 52 -5.34 -6.05 -1.97
C GLN A 52 -4.13 -6.91 -2.33
N PHE A 53 -4.09 -8.15 -1.86
CA PHE A 53 -3.00 -9.10 -2.11
C PHE A 53 -3.32 -10.10 -3.24
N GLY A 54 -4.56 -10.12 -3.73
CA GLY A 54 -5.03 -11.07 -4.74
C GLY A 54 -5.48 -12.40 -4.15
N ASP A 55 -5.71 -12.44 -2.83
CA ASP A 55 -6.32 -13.56 -2.14
C ASP A 55 -7.73 -13.13 -1.72
N GLN A 56 -8.70 -13.44 -2.57
CA GLN A 56 -10.09 -12.97 -2.44
C GLN A 56 -10.66 -13.18 -1.03
N LYS A 57 -10.38 -14.33 -0.42
CA LYS A 57 -10.89 -14.66 0.91
C LYS A 57 -10.37 -13.69 1.96
N TRP A 58 -9.07 -13.43 1.96
CA TRP A 58 -8.45 -12.56 2.96
C TRP A 58 -8.62 -11.07 2.63
N ASP A 59 -8.67 -10.74 1.34
CA ASP A 59 -8.95 -9.39 0.85
C ASP A 59 -10.34 -8.92 1.30
N ASP A 60 -11.35 -9.78 1.17
CA ASP A 60 -12.71 -9.46 1.63
C ASP A 60 -12.84 -9.44 3.16
N GLU A 61 -12.20 -10.37 3.86
CA GLU A 61 -12.23 -10.36 5.33
C GLU A 61 -11.51 -9.13 5.92
N ALA A 62 -10.44 -8.67 5.26
CA ALA A 62 -9.77 -7.43 5.64
C ALA A 62 -10.69 -6.21 5.47
N VAL A 63 -11.39 -6.13 4.34
CA VAL A 63 -12.34 -5.03 4.08
C VAL A 63 -13.49 -5.05 5.09
N ARG A 64 -14.05 -6.23 5.37
CA ARG A 64 -15.08 -6.40 6.40
C ARG A 64 -14.59 -5.96 7.77
N THR A 65 -13.40 -6.40 8.18
CA THR A 65 -12.80 -6.05 9.48
C THR A 65 -12.54 -4.55 9.59
N LEU A 66 -11.99 -3.93 8.56
CA LEU A 66 -11.72 -2.49 8.54
C LEU A 66 -13.00 -1.66 8.54
N SER A 67 -14.04 -2.11 7.83
CA SER A 67 -15.35 -1.43 7.82
C SER A 67 -15.99 -1.46 9.21
N LEU A 68 -15.85 -2.55 9.96
CA LEU A 68 -16.31 -2.63 11.34
C LEU A 68 -15.50 -1.74 12.29
N ALA A 69 -14.19 -1.64 12.07
CA ALA A 69 -13.29 -0.82 12.89
C ALA A 69 -13.42 0.69 12.62
N PHE A 70 -13.79 1.08 11.40
CA PHE A 70 -13.89 2.46 10.95
C PHE A 70 -15.23 2.71 10.23
N PRO A 71 -16.37 2.68 10.95
CA PRO A 71 -17.70 2.72 10.34
C PRO A 71 -17.98 4.02 9.55
N ASP A 72 -17.34 5.12 9.93
CA ASP A 72 -17.51 6.44 9.29
C ASP A 72 -16.52 6.68 8.14
N ARG A 73 -15.80 5.65 7.68
CA ARG A 73 -14.77 5.77 6.64
C ARG A 73 -15.01 4.79 5.50
N GLU A 74 -14.82 5.28 4.29
CA GLU A 74 -14.83 4.45 3.08
C GLU A 74 -13.55 3.60 2.99
N ILE A 75 -13.68 2.31 2.68
CA ILE A 75 -12.53 1.42 2.50
C ILE A 75 -12.16 1.37 1.01
N GLU A 76 -11.08 2.07 0.66
CA GLU A 76 -10.54 2.14 -0.69
C GLU A 76 -9.54 1.00 -0.94
N ARG A 77 -9.89 0.14 -1.90
CA ARG A 77 -9.10 -1.06 -2.25
C ARG A 77 -8.07 -0.71 -3.33
N VAL A 78 -6.79 -0.92 -3.04
CA VAL A 78 -5.70 -0.71 -4.01
C VAL A 78 -5.16 -2.04 -4.52
N GLU A 79 -5.46 -2.35 -5.78
CA GLU A 79 -4.89 -3.47 -6.51
C GLU A 79 -3.47 -3.15 -7.03
N GLY A 80 -2.70 -4.18 -7.39
CA GLY A 80 -1.40 -4.00 -8.07
C GLY A 80 -0.28 -3.42 -7.19
N ALA A 81 -0.50 -3.19 -5.90
CA ALA A 81 0.51 -2.73 -4.94
C ALA A 81 1.58 -3.79 -4.59
N ARG A 82 1.69 -4.87 -5.37
CA ARG A 82 2.67 -5.96 -5.22
C ARG A 82 4.10 -5.46 -5.22
N GLU A 83 4.42 -4.53 -6.11
CA GLU A 83 5.76 -3.98 -6.28
C GLU A 83 6.27 -3.31 -4.98
N ILE A 84 5.38 -2.70 -4.20
CA ILE A 84 5.72 -2.10 -2.89
C ILE A 84 6.18 -3.19 -1.91
N ALA A 85 5.49 -4.34 -1.89
CA ALA A 85 5.91 -5.48 -1.03
C ALA A 85 7.20 -6.15 -1.51
N LEU A 86 7.49 -6.11 -2.81
CA LEU A 86 8.78 -6.61 -3.31
C LEU A 86 9.93 -5.75 -2.77
N GLY A 87 9.71 -4.43 -2.65
CA GLY A 87 10.61 -3.50 -1.96
C GLY A 87 10.65 -3.65 -0.44
N GLY A 88 9.80 -4.49 0.17
CA GLY A 88 9.78 -4.78 1.60
C GLY A 88 8.82 -3.95 2.44
N GLY A 89 7.97 -3.11 1.83
CA GLY A 89 6.97 -2.28 2.53
C GLY A 89 5.55 -2.46 1.99
N ASN A 90 4.63 -1.63 2.48
CA ASN A 90 3.27 -1.55 1.94
C ASN A 90 2.75 -0.09 2.06
N ILE A 91 1.45 0.18 1.86
CA ILE A 91 0.88 1.54 1.70
C ILE A 91 1.29 2.49 2.84
N HIS A 92 1.18 2.07 4.10
CA HIS A 92 1.55 2.93 5.23
C HIS A 92 3.02 3.37 5.18
N CYS A 93 3.93 2.47 4.78
CA CYS A 93 5.37 2.71 4.76
C CYS A 93 5.81 3.81 3.79
N ILE A 94 4.96 4.15 2.81
CA ILE A 94 5.28 5.11 1.75
C ILE A 94 4.44 6.39 1.84
N THR A 95 3.61 6.50 2.87
CA THR A 95 2.77 7.67 3.13
C THR A 95 3.31 8.44 4.32
N GLN A 96 3.23 9.77 4.26
CA GLN A 96 3.45 10.65 5.41
C GLN A 96 2.31 11.65 5.48
N GLN A 97 1.51 11.62 6.54
CA GLN A 97 0.43 12.57 6.73
C GLN A 97 0.96 13.95 7.12
N GLN A 98 0.34 14.99 6.57
CA GLN A 98 0.47 16.35 7.05
C GLN A 98 -0.88 16.76 7.64
N SER A 99 -0.88 17.25 8.88
CA SER A 99 -2.07 17.77 9.54
C SER A 99 -2.55 19.06 8.86
N ALA A 100 -3.86 19.28 8.89
CA ALA A 100 -4.41 20.60 8.56
C ALA A 100 -3.91 21.65 9.57
N ALA A 101 -3.81 22.90 9.11
CA ALA A 101 -3.44 24.03 9.95
C ALA A 101 -4.60 24.46 10.88
#